data_AF-A0A0S8KXX8-F1
#
_entry.id   AF-A0A0S8KXX8-F1
#
_cell.length_a   1.000
_cell.length_b   1.000
_cell.length_c   1.000
_cell.angle_alpha   90.00
_cell.angle_beta   90.00
_cell.angle_gamma   90.00
#
_symmetry.space_group_name_H-M   'P 1'
#
loop_
_entity.id
_entity.type
_entity.pdbx_description
1 polymer ?
#
loop_
_entity_poly.entity_id
_entity_poly.type
_entity_poly.pdbx_seq_one_letter_code
_entity_poly.pdbx_strand_id
1 'polypeptide(L)'
;MENLSTPSKKIISQILQEVDFKDRIIGYSVNFRSGPYRISIYSLEEVFSLLNAPHPQIDFNQLAMWVRDVIQDEELADRIKTVIVHTTSSRDTALRIRDLIGWRLIQCKRLCYHS
;
A
#
# COMPACT_ATOMS: atom_id res chain seq x y z
N MET A 1 6.76 -15.45 7.85
CA MET A 1 6.35 -15.17 6.46
C MET A 1 4.85 -15.07 6.46
N GLU A 2 4.29 -13.89 6.18
CA GLU A 2 2.84 -13.72 6.13
C GLU A 2 2.32 -14.31 4.81
N ASN A 3 1.44 -15.32 4.92
CA ASN A 3 0.88 -16.06 3.80
C ASN A 3 -0.22 -15.25 3.12
N LEU A 4 0.16 -14.37 2.19
CA LEU A 4 -0.74 -13.87 1.14
C LEU A 4 -0.87 -14.94 0.05
N SER A 5 -2.11 -15.24 -0.33
CA SER A 5 -2.42 -16.18 -1.41
C SER A 5 -1.87 -15.69 -2.76
N THR A 6 -1.76 -16.58 -3.74
CA THR A 6 -1.33 -16.21 -5.09
C THR A 6 -2.35 -15.25 -5.72
N PRO A 7 -1.95 -14.03 -6.14
CA PRO A 7 -2.89 -13.08 -6.71
C PRO A 7 -3.40 -13.55 -8.08
N SER A 8 -4.67 -13.23 -8.38
CA SER A 8 -5.26 -13.53 -9.69
C SER A 8 -4.70 -12.60 -10.77
N LYS A 9 -4.79 -13.00 -12.05
CA LYS A 9 -4.36 -12.14 -13.19
C LYS A 9 -5.02 -10.76 -13.19
N LYS A 10 -6.29 -10.68 -12.78
CA LYS A 10 -7.03 -9.42 -12.64
C LYS A 10 -6.40 -8.53 -11.57
N ILE A 11 -6.13 -9.08 -10.38
CA ILE A 11 -5.49 -8.35 -9.27
C ILE A 11 -4.09 -7.87 -9.69
N ILE A 12 -3.31 -8.72 -10.36
CA ILE A 12 -1.99 -8.36 -10.87
C ILE A 12 -2.08 -7.13 -11.79
N SER A 13 -3.02 -7.11 -12.74
CA SER A 13 -3.18 -5.95 -13.62
C SER A 13 -3.57 -4.67 -12.87
N GLN A 14 -4.41 -4.77 -11.83
CA GLN A 14 -4.84 -3.61 -11.05
C GLN A 14 -3.71 -3.07 -10.18
N ILE A 15 -2.94 -3.96 -9.53
CA ILE A 15 -1.84 -3.58 -8.65
C ILE A 15 -0.69 -2.90 -9.42
N LEU A 16 -0.44 -3.34 -10.65
CA LEU A 16 0.65 -2.81 -11.49
C LEU A 16 0.24 -1.58 -12.31
N GLN A 17 -1.02 -1.14 -12.24
CA GLN A 17 -1.52 0.03 -12.93
C GLN A 17 -1.66 1.21 -11.97
N GLU A 18 -1.50 2.41 -12.53
CA GLU A 18 -1.89 3.65 -11.87
C GLU A 18 -3.41 3.82 -11.94
N VAL A 19 -3.99 4.35 -10.87
CA VAL A 19 -5.41 4.67 -10.77
C VAL A 19 -5.68 6.10 -11.26
N ASP A 20 -6.94 6.37 -11.61
CA ASP A 20 -7.36 7.71 -12.02
C ASP A 20 -7.16 8.74 -10.90
N PHE A 21 -7.08 10.01 -11.29
CA PHE A 21 -6.96 11.12 -10.34
C PHE A 21 -8.06 11.12 -9.27
N LYS A 22 -9.31 10.80 -9.62
CA LYS A 22 -10.42 10.76 -8.65
C LYS A 22 -10.26 9.66 -7.59
N ASP A 23 -9.54 8.59 -7.93
CA ASP A 23 -9.39 7.40 -7.09
C ASP A 23 -8.07 7.40 -6.32
N ARG A 24 -7.22 8.42 -6.49
CA ARG A 24 -5.94 8.54 -5.78
C ARG A 24 -6.14 8.66 -4.26
N ILE A 25 -5.19 8.12 -3.50
CA ILE A 25 -5.11 8.35 -2.06
C ILE A 25 -4.11 9.47 -1.74
N ILE A 26 -4.24 10.07 -0.56
CA ILE A 26 -3.39 11.17 -0.11
C ILE A 26 -2.50 10.68 1.02
N GLY A 27 -1.20 10.91 0.85
CA GLY A 27 -0.23 10.81 1.92
C GLY A 27 0.41 12.16 2.23
N TYR A 28 1.22 12.16 3.27
CA TYR A 28 2.05 13.28 3.68
C TYR A 28 3.46 12.77 3.95
N SER A 29 4.43 13.56 3.51
CA SER A 29 5.85 13.34 3.80
C SER A 29 6.42 14.60 4.40
N VAL A 30 7.54 14.47 5.12
CA VAL A 30 8.21 15.61 5.75
C VAL A 30 9.47 15.92 4.98
N ASN A 31 9.54 17.14 4.44
CA ASN A 31 10.81 17.68 3.98
C ASN A 31 11.47 18.43 5.15
N PHE A 32 12.71 18.08 5.49
CA PHE A 32 13.44 18.67 6.62
C PHE A 32 13.45 20.21 6.62
N ARG A 33 13.40 20.84 5.44
CA ARG A 33 13.44 22.31 5.31
C ARG A 33 12.08 22.99 5.22
N SER A 34 11.04 22.26 4.80
CA SER A 34 9.75 22.87 4.42
C SER A 34 8.56 22.33 5.22
N GLY A 35 8.80 21.40 6.14
CA GLY A 35 7.74 20.76 6.92
C GLY A 35 6.96 19.71 6.13
N PRO A 36 5.75 19.33 6.60
CA PRO A 36 4.93 18.34 5.93
C PRO A 36 4.38 18.86 4.62
N TYR A 37 4.47 18.07 3.56
CA TYR A 37 3.85 18.34 2.26
C TYR A 37 2.98 17.17 1.82
N ARG A 38 1.91 17.51 1.10
CA ARG A 38 0.92 16.55 0.60
C ARG A 38 1.46 15.84 -0.63
N ILE A 39 1.26 14.53 -0.70
CA ILE A 39 1.58 13.68 -1.85
C ILE A 39 0.28 13.03 -2.35
N SER A 40 0.03 13.11 -3.65
CA SER A 40 -1.02 12.34 -4.31
C SER A 40 -0.44 11.01 -4.77
N ILE A 41 -1.12 9.91 -4.45
CA ILE A 41 -0.64 8.55 -4.65
C ILE A 41 -1.63 7.81 -5.56
N TYR A 42 -1.14 7.35 -6.70
CA TYR A 42 -1.90 6.76 -7.78
C TYR A 42 -1.62 5.26 -7.93
N SER A 43 -0.59 4.71 -7.28
CA SER A 43 -0.29 3.29 -7.39
C SER A 43 0.11 2.66 -6.06
N LEU A 44 0.02 1.34 -5.99
CA LEU A 44 0.47 0.60 -4.82
C LEU A 44 2.00 0.68 -4.65
N GLU A 45 2.75 0.87 -5.75
CA GLU A 45 4.19 1.12 -5.70
C GLU A 45 4.52 2.47 -5.03
N GLU A 46 3.76 3.51 -5.32
CA GLU A 46 3.92 4.81 -4.68
C GLU A 46 3.56 4.77 -3.19
N VAL A 47 2.55 3.99 -2.80
CA VAL A 47 2.28 3.70 -1.37
C VAL A 47 3.50 3.06 -0.73
N PHE A 48 4.08 2.03 -1.36
CA PHE A 48 5.27 1.35 -0.84
C PHE A 48 6.47 2.31 -0.73
N SER A 49 6.65 3.18 -1.72
CA SER A 49 7.69 4.22 -1.71
C SER A 49 7.49 5.20 -0.56
N LEU A 50 6.26 5.68 -0.35
CA LEU A 50 5.93 6.55 0.78
C LEU A 50 6.26 5.87 2.10
N LEU A 51 5.85 4.61 2.30
CA LEU A 51 6.10 3.90 3.56
C LEU A 51 7.60 3.60 3.82
N ASN A 52 8.45 3.71 2.80
CA ASN A 52 9.91 3.66 2.93
C ASN A 52 10.55 5.03 3.24
N ALA A 53 9.81 6.13 3.05
CA ALA A 53 10.29 7.46 3.36
C ALA A 53 10.46 7.67 4.87
N PRO A 54 11.35 8.60 5.30
CA PRO A 54 11.44 8.97 6.70
C PRO A 54 10.16 9.67 7.17
N HIS A 55 9.58 9.16 8.27
CA HIS A 55 8.34 9.67 8.87
C HIS A 55 7.13 9.68 7.93
N PRO A 56 6.72 8.52 7.39
CA PRO A 56 5.58 8.45 6.49
C PRO A 56 4.29 8.76 7.24
N GLN A 57 3.42 9.56 6.63
CA GLN A 57 2.11 9.86 7.16
C GLN A 57 1.03 9.50 6.13
N ILE A 58 0.19 8.55 6.49
CA ILE A 58 -0.97 8.12 5.70
C ILE A 58 -2.03 7.61 6.67
N ASP A 59 -3.29 7.85 6.35
CA ASP A 59 -4.37 7.21 7.10
C ASP A 59 -4.46 5.73 6.69
N PHE A 60 -4.09 4.84 7.60
CA PHE A 60 -4.09 3.41 7.33
C PHE A 60 -5.49 2.83 7.11
N ASN A 61 -6.53 3.41 7.72
CA ASN A 61 -7.90 2.98 7.47
C ASN A 61 -8.32 3.39 6.06
N GLN A 62 -7.97 4.61 5.64
CA GLN A 62 -8.19 5.05 4.26
C GLN A 62 -7.42 4.18 3.26
N LEU A 63 -6.17 3.82 3.57
CA LEU A 63 -5.38 2.92 2.73
C LEU A 63 -6.05 1.54 2.60
N ALA A 64 -6.54 0.96 3.69
CA ALA A 64 -7.23 -0.33 3.64
C ALA A 64 -8.49 -0.28 2.78
N MET A 65 -9.27 0.81 2.88
CA MET A 65 -10.45 1.01 2.03
C MET A 65 -10.06 1.19 0.56
N TRP A 66 -9.03 2.00 0.29
CA TRP A 66 -8.52 2.21 -1.07
C TRP A 66 -8.04 0.91 -1.73
N VAL A 67 -7.29 0.08 -0.99
CA VAL A 67 -6.84 -1.23 -1.49
C VAL A 67 -8.04 -2.15 -1.80
N ARG A 68 -9.10 -2.10 -0.99
CA ARG A 68 -10.30 -2.89 -1.23
C ARG A 68 -11.12 -2.40 -2.41
N ASP A 69 -11.43 -1.11 -2.45
CA ASP A 69 -12.46 -0.57 -3.34
C ASP A 69 -11.88 -0.18 -4.69
N VAL A 70 -10.65 0.34 -4.71
CA VAL A 70 -9.97 0.81 -5.92
C VAL A 70 -9.08 -0.27 -6.50
N ILE A 71 -8.15 -0.83 -5.72
CA ILE A 71 -7.22 -1.87 -6.20
C ILE A 71 -7.92 -3.25 -6.30
N GLN A 72 -9.06 -3.42 -5.64
CA GLN A 72 -9.84 -4.67 -5.62
C GLN A 72 -9.06 -5.87 -5.06
N ASP A 73 -8.17 -5.62 -4.09
CA ASP A 73 -7.44 -6.66 -3.37
C ASP A 73 -7.98 -6.81 -1.94
N GLU A 74 -9.07 -7.55 -1.80
CA GLU A 74 -9.75 -7.76 -0.52
C GLU A 74 -8.85 -8.41 0.54
N GLU A 75 -8.02 -9.37 0.12
CA GLU A 75 -7.12 -10.09 1.01
C GLU A 75 -6.07 -9.15 1.59
N LEU A 76 -5.42 -8.34 0.75
CA LEU A 76 -4.45 -7.36 1.24
C LEU A 76 -5.13 -6.33 2.16
N ALA A 77 -6.32 -5.86 1.79
CA ALA A 77 -7.08 -4.93 2.62
C ALA A 77 -7.42 -5.50 4.01
N ASP A 78 -7.84 -6.77 4.09
CA ASP A 78 -8.12 -7.44 5.36
C ASP A 78 -6.86 -7.63 6.22
N ARG A 79 -5.74 -7.97 5.58
CA ARG A 79 -4.44 -8.06 6.28
C ARG A 79 -4.00 -6.70 6.82
N ILE A 80 -4.14 -5.63 6.05
CA ILE A 80 -3.86 -4.26 6.51
C ILE A 80 -4.73 -3.93 7.73
N LYS A 81 -6.05 -4.19 7.69
CA LYS A 81 -6.94 -3.98 8.84
C LYS A 81 -6.51 -4.77 10.07
N THR A 82 -6.13 -6.03 9.88
CA THR A 82 -5.62 -6.88 10.96
C THR A 82 -4.38 -6.26 11.62
N VAL A 83 -3.45 -5.75 10.82
CA VAL A 83 -2.25 -5.06 11.33
C VAL A 83 -2.60 -3.81 12.13
N ILE A 84 -3.54 -2.99 11.64
CA ILE A 84 -4.01 -1.78 12.32
C ILE A 84 -4.57 -2.11 13.71
N VAL A 85 -5.40 -3.16 13.81
CA VAL A 85 -6.04 -3.55 15.08
C VAL A 85 -5.04 -4.12 16.09
N HIS A 86 -4.03 -4.85 15.62
CA HIS A 86 -3.09 -5.56 16.50
C HIS A 86 -1.81 -4.78 16.85
N THR A 87 -1.67 -3.55 16.36
CA THR A 87 -0.46 -2.74 16.56
C THR A 87 -0.78 -1.43 17.27
N THR A 88 -0.05 -1.12 18.34
CA THR A 88 -0.26 0.11 19.13
C THR A 88 0.56 1.30 18.64
N SER A 89 1.64 1.05 17.88
CA SER A 89 2.56 2.06 17.37
C SER A 89 2.29 2.34 15.90
N SER A 90 2.08 3.61 15.53
CA SER A 90 1.93 4.01 14.12
C SER A 90 3.16 3.67 13.29
N ARG A 91 4.36 3.72 13.89
CA ARG A 91 5.62 3.32 13.23
C ARG A 91 5.62 1.84 12.91
N ASP A 92 5.28 1.00 13.87
CA ASP A 92 5.29 -0.46 13.68
C ASP A 92 4.19 -0.88 12.71
N THR A 93 3.05 -0.18 12.75
CA THR A 93 1.94 -0.35 11.80
C THR A 93 2.41 -0.04 10.38
N ALA A 94 3.11 1.09 10.17
CA ALA A 94 3.68 1.45 8.88
C ALA A 94 4.66 0.39 8.35
N LEU A 95 5.57 -0.11 9.21
CA LEU A 95 6.56 -1.11 8.83
C LEU A 95 5.92 -2.44 8.42
N ARG A 96 4.92 -2.92 9.18
CA ARG A 96 4.20 -4.16 8.85
C ARG A 96 3.38 -4.03 7.58
N ILE A 97 2.66 -2.92 7.40
CA ILE A 97 1.90 -2.64 6.17
C ILE A 97 2.85 -2.53 4.97
N ARG A 98 4.00 -1.87 5.13
CA ARG A 98 5.05 -1.80 4.10
C ARG A 98 5.49 -3.19 3.67
N ASP A 99 5.78 -4.07 4.63
CA ASP A 99 6.27 -5.42 4.34
C ASP A 99 5.19 -6.26 3.62
N LEU A 100 3.92 -6.14 4.02
CA LEU A 100 2.77 -6.75 3.35
C LEU A 100 2.65 -6.29 1.89
N ILE A 101 2.66 -4.96 1.67
CA ILE A 101 2.56 -4.38 0.33
C ILE A 101 3.75 -4.79 -0.52
N GLY A 102 4.96 -4.74 0.03
CA GLY A 102 6.19 -5.15 -0.65
C GLY A 102 6.12 -6.61 -1.10
N TRP A 103 5.62 -7.51 -0.23
CA TRP A 103 5.43 -8.91 -0.59
C TRP A 103 4.42 -9.08 -1.72
N ARG A 104 3.29 -8.37 -1.67
CA ARG A 104 2.26 -8.44 -2.72
C ARG A 104 2.77 -7.94 -4.07
N LEU A 105 3.56 -6.86 -4.08
CA LEU A 105 4.21 -6.35 -5.29
C LEU A 105 5.19 -7.37 -5.87
N ILE A 106 5.99 -8.05 -5.03
CA ILE A 106 6.90 -9.11 -5.48
C ILE A 106 6.13 -10.28 -6.11
N GLN A 107 5.03 -10.73 -5.49
CA GLN A 107 4.17 -11.79 -6.05
C GLN A 107 3.67 -11.40 -7.45
N CYS A 108 3.15 -10.18 -7.60
CA CYS A 108 2.61 -9.69 -8.88
C CYS A 108 3.70 -9.60 -9.96
N LYS A 109 4.86 -9.02 -9.64
CA LYS A 109 5.98 -8.89 -10.58
C LYS A 109 6.48 -10.25 -11.06
N ARG A 110 6.69 -11.21 -10.15
CA ARG A 110 7.15 -12.56 -10.51
C ARG A 110 6.19 -13.26 -11.48
N LEU A 111 4.89 -13.14 -11.27
CA LEU A 111 3.89 -13.78 -12.12
C LEU A 111 3.76 -13.10 -13.49
N CYS A 112 4.01 -11.78 -13.57
CA CYS A 112 4.01 -11.04 -14.84
C CYS A 112 5.20 -11.40 -15.75
N TYR A 113 6.40 -11.67 -15.21
CA TYR A 113 7.58 -12.04 -16.02
C TYR A 113 7.63 -13.52 -16.46
N HIS A 114 6.70 -14.35 -15.98
CA HIS A 114 6.59 -15.77 -16.33
C HIS A 114 5.30 -16.12 -17.10
N SER A 115 4.59 -15.10 -17.61
CA SER A 115 3.36 -15.24 -18.40
C SER A 115 3.60 -15.00 -19.89
#